data_AF-A0A7C9AJS3-F1
#
_entry.id   AF-A0A7C9AJS3-F1
#
_cell.length_a   1.000
_cell.length_b   1.000
_cell.length_c   1.000
_cell.angle_alpha   90.00
_cell.angle_beta   90.00
_cell.angle_gamma   90.00
#
_symmetry.space_group_name_H-M   'P 1'
#
loop_
_entity.id
_entity.type
_entity.pdbx_description
1 polymer ?
#
loop_
_entity_poly.entity_id
_entity_poly.type
_entity_poly.pdbx_seq_one_letter_code
_entity_poly.pdbx_strand_id
1 'polypeptide(L)'
;VRKGIYRENIYVNPYANDIVLVGEGMRSTIITGSRSVRAGYTTYNSATAGIDGLRFMARDITFRNTAGPSMEQAVALRSSSDLSVYYRCAFIGYQDTLFVHSQRQFYKMCYIYGTIDIIFGNAAVVFQSCIINVRKPVWEIGRA
;
A
#
# COMPACT_ATOMS: atom_id res chain seq x y z
N VAL A 1 -2.29 -7.34 -15.34
CA VAL A 1 -1.77 -8.37 -14.40
C VAL A 1 -2.85 -9.42 -14.23
N ARG A 2 -2.55 -10.69 -14.55
CA ARG A 2 -3.54 -11.78 -14.43
C ARG A 2 -3.80 -12.10 -12.95
N LYS A 3 -4.88 -12.83 -12.66
CA LYS A 3 -5.16 -13.36 -11.34
C LYS A 3 -3.96 -14.17 -10.82
N GLY A 4 -3.57 -13.92 -9.57
CA GLY A 4 -2.43 -14.55 -8.94
C GLY A 4 -1.96 -13.82 -7.70
N ILE A 5 -1.13 -14.51 -6.92
CA ILE A 5 -0.36 -13.94 -5.82
C ILE A 5 1.09 -13.79 -6.28
N TYR A 6 1.53 -12.56 -6.42
CA TYR A 6 2.85 -12.15 -6.87
C TYR A 6 3.69 -11.79 -5.65
N ARG A 7 4.69 -12.63 -5.33
CA ARG A 7 5.58 -12.46 -4.17
C ARG A 7 6.83 -11.69 -4.58
N GLU A 8 6.68 -10.39 -4.71
CA GLU A 8 7.73 -9.49 -5.20
C GLU A 8 7.56 -8.09 -4.61
N ASN A 9 8.68 -7.36 -4.52
CA ASN A 9 8.68 -5.93 -4.26
C ASN A 9 8.82 -5.21 -5.59
N ILE A 10 7.86 -4.35 -5.94
CA ILE A 10 7.89 -3.59 -7.18
C ILE A 10 8.32 -2.14 -6.96
N TYR A 11 8.97 -1.57 -7.96
CA TYR A 11 9.41 -0.17 -7.94
C TYR A 11 9.14 0.50 -9.28
N VAL A 12 8.33 1.57 -9.27
CA VAL A 12 8.13 2.45 -10.42
C VAL A 12 9.03 3.66 -10.22
N ASN A 13 10.16 3.66 -10.92
CA ASN A 13 11.17 4.72 -10.78
C ASN A 13 10.67 6.08 -11.30
N PRO A 14 11.32 7.20 -10.94
CA PRO A 14 10.89 8.55 -11.31
C PRO A 14 10.85 8.84 -12.82
N TYR A 15 11.49 8.03 -13.65
CA TYR A 15 11.52 8.17 -15.11
C TYR A 15 10.44 7.34 -15.80
N ALA A 16 9.77 6.44 -15.08
CA ALA A 16 8.68 5.60 -15.58
C ALA A 16 7.32 6.25 -15.34
N ASN A 17 7.00 7.25 -16.17
CA ASN A 17 5.74 8.00 -16.09
C ASN A 17 4.59 7.28 -16.82
N ASP A 18 3.36 7.66 -16.49
CA ASP A 18 2.13 7.23 -17.21
C ASP A 18 1.87 5.71 -17.19
N ILE A 19 2.45 5.02 -16.21
CA ILE A 19 2.25 3.58 -16.03
C ILE A 19 0.85 3.32 -15.46
N VAL A 20 0.11 2.42 -16.12
CA VAL A 20 -1.20 1.93 -15.67
C VAL A 20 -1.11 0.46 -15.31
N LEU A 21 -1.32 0.14 -14.03
CA LEU A 21 -1.34 -1.22 -13.51
C LEU A 21 -2.78 -1.71 -13.31
N VAL A 22 -3.24 -2.61 -14.19
CA VAL A 22 -4.61 -3.16 -14.13
C VAL A 22 -4.57 -4.64 -13.74
N GLY A 23 -5.23 -5.01 -12.64
CA GLY A 23 -5.45 -6.39 -12.23
C GLY A 23 -6.76 -6.98 -12.75
N GLU A 24 -6.95 -8.29 -12.58
CA GLU A 24 -8.22 -9.01 -12.88
C GLU A 24 -9.19 -9.01 -11.67
N GLY A 25 -8.95 -8.16 -10.68
CA GLY A 25 -9.79 -8.02 -9.49
C GLY A 25 -8.98 -7.89 -8.20
N MET A 26 -9.43 -7.02 -7.31
CA MET A 26 -8.78 -6.75 -6.03
C MET A 26 -8.59 -8.02 -5.18
N ARG A 27 -9.55 -8.96 -5.21
CA ARG A 27 -9.46 -10.22 -4.45
C ARG A 27 -8.65 -11.32 -5.15
N SER A 28 -8.39 -11.17 -6.44
CA SER A 28 -7.77 -12.20 -7.29
C SER A 28 -6.35 -11.84 -7.72
N THR A 29 -5.97 -10.56 -7.68
CA THR A 29 -4.65 -10.06 -8.10
C THR A 29 -3.98 -9.37 -6.92
N ILE A 30 -2.93 -9.99 -6.37
CA ILE A 30 -2.28 -9.54 -5.13
C ILE A 30 -0.77 -9.46 -5.33
N ILE A 31 -0.19 -8.27 -5.14
CA ILE A 31 1.25 -8.08 -5.01
C ILE A 31 1.57 -8.03 -3.52
N THR A 32 2.47 -8.91 -3.07
CA THR A 32 2.71 -9.14 -1.65
C THR A 32 4.19 -9.20 -1.29
N GLY A 33 4.56 -8.54 -0.20
CA GLY A 33 5.90 -8.55 0.40
C GLY A 33 5.84 -8.63 1.92
N SER A 34 7.00 -8.61 2.58
CA SER A 34 7.10 -8.76 4.04
C SER A 34 8.29 -8.00 4.67
N ARG A 35 8.80 -6.98 3.98
CA ARG A 35 9.86 -6.11 4.54
C ARG A 35 9.29 -5.26 5.67
N SER A 36 10.11 -5.00 6.69
CA SER A 36 9.73 -4.18 7.84
C SER A 36 10.94 -3.57 8.55
N VAL A 37 10.68 -2.61 9.44
CA VAL A 37 11.74 -1.97 10.24
C VAL A 37 12.43 -2.97 11.16
N ARG A 38 11.67 -3.83 11.85
CA ARG A 38 12.24 -4.89 12.69
C ARG A 38 13.11 -5.89 11.92
N ALA A 39 12.92 -6.02 10.61
CA ALA A 39 13.75 -6.85 9.73
C ALA A 39 14.96 -6.10 9.13
N GLY A 40 15.27 -4.89 9.59
CA GLY A 40 16.44 -4.11 9.19
C GLY A 40 16.22 -3.16 8.00
N TYR A 41 14.97 -2.96 7.55
CA TYR A 41 14.65 -1.98 6.52
C TYR A 41 14.33 -0.62 7.15
N THR A 42 14.41 0.46 6.37
CA THR A 42 13.76 1.72 6.76
C THR A 42 12.26 1.63 6.47
N THR A 43 11.43 2.45 7.12
CA THR A 43 9.99 2.56 6.77
C THR A 43 9.80 2.79 5.26
N TYR A 44 10.59 3.70 4.69
CA TYR A 44 10.56 4.02 3.26
C TYR A 44 10.88 2.80 2.37
N ASN A 45 11.90 2.01 2.72
CA ASN A 45 12.36 0.84 1.98
C ASN A 45 11.58 -0.45 2.30
N SER A 46 10.67 -0.40 3.28
CA SER A 46 9.78 -1.51 3.63
C SER A 46 8.63 -1.71 2.63
N ALA A 47 8.41 -0.75 1.73
CA ALA A 47 7.30 -0.77 0.78
C ALA A 47 7.29 -2.03 -0.10
N THR A 48 6.15 -2.72 -0.14
CA THR A 48 5.90 -3.78 -1.13
C THR A 48 5.80 -3.20 -2.53
N ALA A 49 5.16 -2.04 -2.69
CA ALA A 49 5.17 -1.26 -3.92
C ALA A 49 5.62 0.18 -3.65
N GLY A 50 6.72 0.60 -4.27
CA GLY A 50 7.19 1.99 -4.25
C GLY A 50 6.93 2.68 -5.58
N ILE A 51 6.16 3.77 -5.57
CA ILE A 51 5.72 4.46 -6.78
C ILE A 51 6.23 5.90 -6.78
N ASP A 52 7.22 6.19 -7.63
CA ASP A 52 7.81 7.53 -7.76
C ASP A 52 7.59 8.17 -9.15
N GLY A 53 7.34 7.38 -10.20
CA GLY A 53 7.00 7.89 -11.54
C GLY A 53 5.65 8.62 -11.58
N LEU A 54 5.53 9.68 -12.39
CA LEU A 54 4.36 10.57 -12.43
C LEU A 54 3.12 9.92 -13.04
N ARG A 55 1.93 10.39 -12.63
CA ARG A 55 0.62 10.01 -13.19
C ARG A 55 0.37 8.50 -13.16
N PHE A 56 0.94 7.82 -12.17
CA PHE A 56 0.74 6.38 -11.99
C PHE A 56 -0.73 6.10 -11.72
N MET A 57 -1.26 5.06 -12.37
CA MET A 57 -2.61 4.58 -12.11
C MET A 57 -2.60 3.11 -11.74
N ALA A 58 -3.41 2.73 -10.76
CA ALA A 58 -3.68 1.34 -10.46
C ALA A 58 -5.17 1.07 -10.35
N ARG A 59 -5.60 -0.10 -10.84
CA ARG A 59 -7.00 -0.53 -10.77
C ARG A 59 -7.15 -2.03 -10.56
N ASP A 60 -8.16 -2.40 -9.77
CA ASP A 60 -8.60 -3.79 -9.58
C ASP A 60 -7.47 -4.72 -9.07
N ILE A 61 -6.64 -4.24 -8.12
CA ILE A 61 -5.46 -4.93 -7.60
C ILE A 61 -5.23 -4.67 -6.10
N THR A 62 -4.62 -5.63 -5.40
CA THR A 62 -4.21 -5.48 -3.99
C THR A 62 -2.71 -5.34 -3.84
N PHE A 63 -2.28 -4.39 -3.00
CA PHE A 63 -0.92 -4.29 -2.47
C PHE A 63 -0.93 -4.70 -0.99
N ARG A 64 -0.06 -5.62 -0.60
CA ARG A 64 -0.08 -6.20 0.74
C ARG A 64 1.31 -6.36 1.34
N ASN A 65 1.47 -5.93 2.58
CA ASN A 65 2.61 -6.29 3.41
C ASN A 65 2.19 -7.29 4.50
N THR A 66 2.81 -8.46 4.54
CA THR A 66 2.48 -9.56 5.46
C THR A 66 3.47 -9.71 6.62
N ALA A 67 4.32 -8.71 6.89
CA ALA A 67 5.28 -8.77 8.00
C ALA A 67 4.59 -9.09 9.34
N GLY A 68 3.42 -8.48 9.58
CA GLY A 68 2.62 -8.73 10.78
C GLY A 68 2.75 -7.61 11.81
N PRO A 69 1.91 -7.65 12.85
CA PRO A 69 1.78 -6.53 13.78
C PRO A 69 2.98 -6.43 14.73
N SER A 70 3.70 -7.53 14.96
CA SER A 70 4.93 -7.59 15.74
C SER A 70 6.17 -7.27 14.91
N MET A 71 6.05 -6.68 13.72
CA MET A 71 7.20 -6.38 12.86
C MET A 71 7.48 -4.90 12.70
N GLU A 72 6.81 -4.07 13.52
CA GLU A 72 6.86 -2.61 13.49
C GLU A 72 6.41 -2.07 12.12
N GLN A 73 6.98 -0.96 11.65
CA GLN A 73 6.56 -0.30 10.41
C GLN A 73 6.78 -1.22 9.20
N ALA A 74 5.72 -1.43 8.41
CA ALA A 74 5.73 -2.36 7.28
C ALA A 74 4.77 -1.90 6.16
N VAL A 75 5.32 -1.17 5.19
CA VAL A 75 4.52 -0.47 4.17
C VAL A 75 4.02 -1.42 3.08
N ALA A 76 2.72 -1.37 2.78
CA ALA A 76 2.12 -2.09 1.65
C ALA A 76 2.31 -1.31 0.35
N LEU A 77 2.00 -0.01 0.35
CA LEU A 77 2.27 0.88 -0.79
C LEU A 77 2.80 2.23 -0.31
N ARG A 78 3.85 2.70 -0.98
CA ARG A 78 4.38 4.06 -0.85
C ARG A 78 4.22 4.79 -2.18
N SER A 79 3.66 6.00 -2.15
CA SER A 79 3.48 6.83 -3.34
C SER A 79 4.07 8.22 -3.15
N SER A 80 4.96 8.60 -4.07
CA SER A 80 5.45 9.98 -4.31
C SER A 80 5.00 10.50 -5.68
N SER A 81 4.09 9.78 -6.35
CA SER A 81 3.65 10.06 -7.72
C SER A 81 2.62 11.19 -7.75
N ASP A 82 2.98 12.30 -8.40
CA ASP A 82 2.05 13.40 -8.62
C ASP A 82 0.98 13.05 -9.65
N LEU A 83 -0.25 13.50 -9.38
CA LEU A 83 -1.45 13.19 -10.15
C LEU A 83 -1.73 11.67 -10.25
N SER A 84 -1.38 10.91 -9.21
CA SER A 84 -1.62 9.47 -9.17
C SER A 84 -3.07 9.12 -8.80
N VAL A 85 -3.57 8.01 -9.36
CA VAL A 85 -4.93 7.53 -9.14
C VAL A 85 -4.94 6.04 -8.78
N TYR A 86 -5.65 5.71 -7.70
CA TYR A 86 -5.89 4.34 -7.28
C TYR A 86 -7.39 4.09 -7.25
N TYR A 87 -7.87 3.16 -8.08
CA TYR A 87 -9.30 2.89 -8.24
C TYR A 87 -9.65 1.43 -8.01
N ARG A 88 -10.50 1.14 -7.01
CA ARG A 88 -10.84 -0.25 -6.62
C ARG A 88 -9.61 -1.09 -6.29
N CYS A 89 -8.70 -0.49 -5.54
CA CYS A 89 -7.52 -1.17 -5.01
C CYS A 89 -7.72 -1.52 -3.53
N ALA A 90 -6.97 -2.51 -3.05
CA ALA A 90 -6.80 -2.72 -1.61
C ALA A 90 -5.36 -2.53 -1.16
N PHE A 91 -5.21 -2.00 0.05
CA PHE A 91 -3.95 -1.79 0.74
C PHE A 91 -4.05 -2.49 2.09
N ILE A 92 -3.24 -3.53 2.27
CA ILE A 92 -3.38 -4.44 3.42
C ILE A 92 -2.07 -4.53 4.18
N GLY A 93 -2.10 -4.15 5.45
CA GLY A 93 -0.95 -4.26 6.34
C GLY A 93 -1.36 -4.25 7.81
N TYR A 94 -0.45 -3.78 8.65
CA TYR A 94 -0.64 -3.52 10.07
C TYR A 94 -0.20 -2.07 10.35
N GLN A 95 1.00 -1.88 10.92
CA GLN A 95 1.57 -0.54 11.12
C GLN A 95 2.09 0.04 9.80
N ASP A 96 1.82 1.32 9.55
CA ASP A 96 2.31 2.09 8.39
C ASP A 96 1.85 1.53 7.03
N THR A 97 0.58 1.13 6.92
CA THR A 97 0.11 0.38 5.74
C THR A 97 0.22 1.16 4.42
N LEU A 98 -0.28 2.40 4.38
CA LEU A 98 -0.32 3.24 3.19
C LEU A 98 0.48 4.53 3.41
N PHE A 99 1.65 4.59 2.79
CA PHE A 99 2.54 5.75 2.88
C PHE A 99 2.25 6.73 1.71
N VAL A 100 1.37 7.70 1.96
CA VAL A 100 1.09 8.83 1.07
C VAL A 100 2.21 9.88 1.17
N HIS A 101 3.41 9.48 0.75
CA HIS A 101 4.66 10.20 1.01
C HIS A 101 4.62 11.67 0.60
N SER A 102 4.26 11.97 -0.66
CA SER A 102 4.21 13.36 -1.18
C SER A 102 3.33 13.50 -2.42
N GLN A 103 3.15 14.75 -2.89
CA GLN A 103 2.43 15.12 -4.13
C GLN A 103 0.91 14.93 -4.10
N ARG A 104 0.23 15.16 -5.23
CA ARG A 104 -1.23 15.07 -5.35
C ARG A 104 -1.65 13.65 -5.69
N GLN A 105 -2.54 13.08 -4.88
CA GLN A 105 -2.97 11.68 -5.03
C GLN A 105 -4.48 11.53 -4.85
N PHE A 106 -5.08 10.61 -5.59
CA PHE A 106 -6.51 10.33 -5.48
C PHE A 106 -6.80 8.83 -5.34
N TYR A 107 -7.55 8.47 -4.30
CA TYR A 107 -7.96 7.10 -4.01
C TYR A 107 -9.48 7.00 -4.06
N LYS A 108 -10.03 6.12 -4.90
CA LYS A 108 -11.47 5.97 -5.10
C LYS A 108 -11.93 4.53 -5.02
N MET A 109 -12.97 4.28 -4.23
CA MET A 109 -13.54 2.94 -4.03
C MET A 109 -12.50 1.91 -3.54
N CYS A 110 -11.53 2.36 -2.74
CA CYS A 110 -10.45 1.52 -2.23
C CYS A 110 -10.77 0.96 -0.84
N TYR A 111 -10.08 -0.12 -0.48
CA TYR A 111 -10.13 -0.70 0.86
C TYR A 111 -8.75 -0.60 1.52
N ILE A 112 -8.68 -0.06 2.73
CA ILE A 112 -7.42 0.18 3.44
C ILE A 112 -7.52 -0.49 4.80
N TYR A 113 -6.58 -1.37 5.12
CA TYR A 113 -6.57 -2.17 6.35
C TYR A 113 -5.26 -2.03 7.09
N GLY A 114 -5.29 -1.66 8.37
CA GLY A 114 -4.10 -1.54 9.21
C GLY A 114 -4.42 -1.43 10.70
N THR A 115 -3.42 -1.06 11.51
CA THR A 115 -3.56 -0.89 12.97
C THR A 115 -3.12 0.48 13.46
N ILE A 116 -1.84 0.82 13.28
CA ILE A 116 -1.21 2.07 13.73
C ILE A 116 -0.79 2.84 12.48
N ASP A 117 -1.03 4.15 12.44
CA ASP A 117 -0.65 5.02 11.33
C ASP A 117 -1.01 4.42 9.96
N ILE A 118 -2.26 3.92 9.86
CA ILE A 118 -2.76 3.14 8.71
C ILE A 118 -2.51 3.88 7.39
N ILE A 119 -2.73 5.19 7.41
CA ILE A 119 -2.46 6.12 6.32
C ILE A 119 -1.60 7.24 6.90
N PHE A 120 -0.42 7.48 6.34
CA PHE A 120 0.52 8.48 6.85
C PHE A 120 1.36 9.08 5.72
N GLY A 121 1.92 10.27 5.94
CA GLY A 121 2.76 10.99 4.98
C GLY A 121 2.36 12.46 4.85
N ASN A 122 2.87 13.13 3.80
CA ASN A 122 2.71 14.58 3.59
C ASN A 122 2.18 14.92 2.18
N ALA A 123 1.35 14.04 1.60
CA ALA A 123 0.70 14.27 0.32
C ALA A 123 -0.53 15.19 0.43
N ALA A 124 -0.85 15.89 -0.66
CA ALA A 124 -2.17 16.45 -0.87
C ALA A 124 -3.08 15.35 -1.43
N VAL A 125 -3.84 14.69 -0.55
CA VAL A 125 -4.55 13.45 -0.90
C VAL A 125 -6.05 13.53 -0.62
N VAL A 126 -6.85 12.93 -1.52
CA VAL A 126 -8.29 12.74 -1.32
C VAL A 126 -8.62 11.25 -1.40
N PHE A 127 -9.38 10.78 -0.41
CA PHE A 127 -9.99 9.45 -0.38
C PHE A 127 -11.50 9.58 -0.58
N GLN A 128 -12.03 9.11 -1.71
CA GLN A 128 -13.45 9.17 -2.03
C GLN A 128 -14.07 7.77 -2.05
N SER A 129 -15.18 7.58 -1.33
CA SER A 129 -15.90 6.30 -1.28
C SER A 129 -15.02 5.11 -0.89
N CYS A 130 -14.00 5.35 -0.05
CA CYS A 130 -13.09 4.32 0.44
C CYS A 130 -13.59 3.74 1.77
N ILE A 131 -13.22 2.50 2.06
CA ILE A 131 -13.45 1.87 3.35
C ILE A 131 -12.10 1.74 4.07
N ILE A 132 -11.99 2.37 5.24
CA ILE A 132 -10.80 2.32 6.09
C ILE A 132 -11.15 1.46 7.32
N ASN A 133 -10.52 0.29 7.42
CA ASN A 133 -10.80 -0.70 8.45
C ASN A 133 -9.62 -0.86 9.42
N VAL A 134 -9.87 -0.58 10.69
CA VAL A 134 -8.92 -0.85 11.78
C VAL A 134 -8.96 -2.35 12.11
N ARG A 135 -7.79 -2.98 12.21
CA ARG A 135 -7.61 -4.39 12.58
C ARG A 135 -7.27 -4.52 14.05
N LYS A 136 -7.41 -5.74 14.60
CA LYS A 136 -6.92 -6.04 15.96
C LYS A 136 -5.39 -5.87 16.03
N PRO A 137 -4.87 -5.04 16.95
CA PRO A 137 -3.44 -4.81 17.15
C PRO A 137 -2.76 -5.90 18.00
N VAL A 138 -1.42 -5.92 18.07
CA VAL A 138 -0.63 -6.94 18.81
C VAL A 138 -1.07 -7.09 20.27
N TRP A 139 -1.32 -5.98 20.96
CA TRP A 139 -1.55 -5.96 22.42
C TRP A 139 -2.88 -6.59 22.87
N GLU A 140 -3.76 -6.94 21.92
CA GLU A 140 -5.00 -7.67 22.20
C GLU A 140 -4.90 -9.16 21.87
N ILE A 141 -3.85 -9.60 21.15
CA ILE A 141 -3.72 -11.00 20.70
C ILE A 141 -3.27 -11.93 21.84
N GLY A 142 -2.83 -11.38 22.99
CA GLY A 142 -2.44 -12.14 24.19
C GLY A 142 -3.35 -11.96 25.42
N ARG A 143 -4.55 -11.39 25.26
CA ARG A 143 -5.53 -11.20 26.36
C ARG A 143 -6.73 -12.17 26.29
N ALA A 144 -6.60 -13.28 25.56
CA ALA A 144 -7.61 -14.34 25.49
C ALA A 144 -7.09 -15.61 26.15
#